data_AF-A0A263D330-F1
#
_entry.id   AF-A0A263D330-F1
#
_cell.length_a   1.000
_cell.length_b   1.000
_cell.length_c   1.000
_cell.angle_alpha   90.00
_cell.angle_beta   90.00
_cell.angle_gamma   90.00
#
_symmetry.space_group_name_H-M   'P 1'
#
loop_
_entity.id
_entity.type
_entity.pdbx_description
1 polymer ?
#
loop_
_entity_poly.entity_id
_entity_poly.type
_entity_poly.pdbx_seq_one_letter_code
_entity_poly.pdbx_strand_id
1 'polypeptide(L)'
;MSSPTRGDSFLHKAVRTGAGAADDRYHLAKGMRHQLNKVFPTHWSFLLGEIALYSFIILLLSGVYLTLFFDPSMEEVIYNGSYVNLQGVEMTRA
;
A
#
# COMPACT_ATOMS: atom_id res chain seq x y z
N MET A 1 -18.92 34.11 -24.61
CA MET A 1 -17.72 34.64 -23.92
C MET A 1 -17.45 33.75 -22.71
N SER A 2 -16.67 32.67 -22.87
CA SER A 2 -16.24 31.81 -21.75
C SER A 2 -14.73 31.63 -21.86
N SER A 3 -14.03 32.18 -20.88
CA SER A 3 -12.57 32.30 -20.80
C SER A 3 -11.85 30.96 -20.97
N PRO A 4 -10.72 30.90 -21.70
CA PRO A 4 -9.88 29.70 -21.75
C PRO A 4 -9.02 29.65 -20.47
N THR A 5 -9.21 28.62 -19.64
CA THR A 5 -8.36 28.34 -18.48
C THR A 5 -6.96 27.96 -18.96
N ARG A 6 -6.01 28.88 -18.80
CA ARG A 6 -4.60 28.76 -19.25
C ARG A 6 -3.75 27.80 -18.40
N GLY A 7 -4.34 27.07 -17.44
CA GLY A 7 -3.63 26.20 -16.48
C GLY A 7 -3.46 24.73 -16.90
N ASP A 8 -4.36 24.20 -17.73
CA ASP A 8 -4.43 22.74 -17.98
C ASP A 8 -3.45 22.28 -19.09
N SER A 9 -3.01 23.18 -19.96
CA SER A 9 -2.27 22.85 -21.17
C SER A 9 -0.91 22.19 -20.92
N PHE A 10 -0.16 22.67 -19.92
CA PHE A 10 1.19 22.17 -19.65
C PHE A 10 1.16 20.77 -19.03
N LEU A 11 0.30 20.52 -18.04
CA LEU A 11 0.13 19.20 -17.45
C LEU A 11 -0.40 18.20 -18.47
N HIS A 12 -1.39 18.58 -19.28
CA HIS A 12 -1.87 17.71 -20.37
C HIS A 12 -0.78 17.39 -21.39
N LYS A 13 0.07 18.37 -21.75
CA LYS A 13 1.18 18.14 -22.69
C LYS A 13 2.23 17.23 -22.07
N ALA A 14 2.62 17.45 -20.81
CA ALA A 14 3.58 16.63 -20.10
C ALA A 14 3.09 15.18 -19.93
N VAL A 15 1.82 14.99 -19.55
CA VAL A 15 1.19 13.67 -19.45
C VAL A 15 1.13 12.98 -20.81
N ARG A 16 0.80 13.68 -21.89
CA ARG A 16 0.77 13.09 -23.25
C ARG A 16 2.17 12.68 -23.73
N THR A 17 3.19 13.50 -23.49
CA THR A 17 4.57 13.16 -23.84
C THR A 17 5.08 12.00 -23.01
N GLY A 18 4.79 11.96 -21.70
CA GLY A 18 5.16 10.84 -20.83
C GLY A 18 4.44 9.54 -21.19
N ALA A 19 3.15 9.61 -21.50
CA ALA A 19 2.36 8.46 -21.93
C ALA A 19 2.84 7.92 -23.28
N GLY A 20 3.14 8.79 -24.25
CA GLY A 20 3.71 8.38 -25.54
C GLY A 20 5.08 7.71 -25.39
N ALA A 21 5.98 8.30 -24.58
CA ALA A 21 7.30 7.73 -24.33
C ALA A 21 7.25 6.38 -23.57
N ALA A 22 6.22 6.14 -22.77
CA ALA A 22 5.97 4.86 -22.11
C ALA A 22 5.37 3.82 -23.07
N ASP A 23 4.45 4.25 -23.94
CA ASP A 23 3.82 3.37 -24.93
C ASP A 23 4.79 2.94 -26.04
N ASP A 24 5.66 3.83 -26.50
CA ASP A 24 6.70 3.51 -27.50
C ASP A 24 7.69 2.44 -27.00
N ARG A 25 7.91 2.38 -25.68
CA ARG A 25 8.88 1.45 -25.06
C ARG A 25 8.27 0.12 -24.64
N TYR A 26 7.06 0.16 -24.11
CA TYR A 26 6.45 -1.00 -23.45
C TYR A 26 5.15 -1.45 -24.13
N HIS A 27 4.65 -0.71 -25.13
CA HIS A 27 3.34 -0.92 -25.76
C HIS A 27 2.22 -1.18 -24.73
N LEU A 28 2.28 -0.46 -23.61
CA LEU A 28 1.41 -0.69 -22.45
C LEU A 28 -0.04 -0.35 -22.76
N ALA A 29 -0.33 0.50 -23.74
CA ALA A 29 -1.70 0.91 -24.04
C ALA A 29 -2.61 -0.27 -24.40
N LYS A 30 -2.09 -1.28 -25.13
CA LYS A 30 -2.87 -2.45 -25.52
C LYS A 30 -3.14 -3.39 -24.34
N GLY A 31 -2.15 -3.62 -23.48
CA GLY A 31 -2.29 -4.45 -22.28
C GLY A 31 -3.12 -3.78 -21.17
N MET A 32 -2.92 -2.48 -20.98
CA MET A 32 -3.67 -1.67 -20.01
C MET A 32 -5.15 -1.63 -20.37
N ARG A 33 -5.50 -1.44 -21.65
CA ARG A 33 -6.89 -1.44 -22.11
C ARG A 33 -7.59 -2.78 -21.87
N HIS A 34 -6.87 -3.90 -22.00
CA HIS A 34 -7.41 -5.22 -21.69
C HIS A 34 -7.71 -5.41 -20.20
N GLN A 35 -6.80 -4.93 -19.33
CA GLN A 35 -7.01 -5.01 -17.88
C GLN A 35 -8.10 -4.06 -17.37
N LEU A 36 -8.23 -2.87 -17.95
CA LEU A 36 -9.28 -1.92 -17.60
C LEU A 36 -10.67 -2.37 -18.05
N ASN A 37 -10.76 -3.07 -19.19
CA ASN A 37 -12.00 -3.66 -19.68
C ASN A 37 -12.34 -4.99 -19.00
N LYS A 38 -11.58 -5.40 -17.99
CA LYS A 38 -11.85 -6.64 -17.25
C LYS A 38 -13.09 -6.42 -16.38
N VAL A 39 -14.23 -6.88 -16.89
CA VAL A 39 -15.50 -6.79 -16.19
C VAL A 39 -15.49 -7.79 -15.04
N PHE A 40 -15.53 -7.29 -13.81
CA PHE A 40 -15.61 -8.12 -12.62
C PHE A 40 -17.08 -8.43 -12.27
N PRO A 41 -17.42 -9.70 -11.96
CA PRO A 41 -18.77 -10.07 -11.55
C PRO A 41 -19.15 -9.44 -10.20
N THR A 42 -20.34 -8.86 -10.08
CA THR A 42 -20.83 -8.18 -8.87
C THR A 42 -21.45 -9.13 -7.82
N HIS A 43 -21.02 -10.39 -7.81
CA HIS A 43 -21.50 -11.34 -6.81
C HIS A 43 -20.86 -11.04 -5.44
N TRP A 44 -21.65 -11.16 -4.39
CA TRP A 44 -21.21 -10.91 -3.00
C TRP A 44 -19.95 -11.68 -2.61
N SER A 45 -19.81 -12.92 -3.08
CA SER A 45 -18.65 -13.75 -2.81
C SER A 45 -17.35 -13.27 -3.47
N PHE A 46 -17.44 -12.44 -4.52
CA PHE A 46 -16.25 -11.87 -5.16
C PHE A 46 -15.58 -10.80 -4.28
N LEU A 47 -16.39 -10.03 -3.52
CA LEU A 47 -15.90 -9.01 -2.58
C LEU A 47 -15.11 -9.61 -1.41
N LEU A 48 -15.35 -10.88 -1.05
CA LEU A 48 -14.60 -11.56 0.02
C LEU A 48 -13.10 -11.66 -0.31
N GLY A 49 -12.76 -11.87 -1.59
CA GLY A 49 -11.36 -11.91 -2.03
C GLY A 49 -10.68 -10.56 -1.94
N GLU A 50 -11.41 -9.49 -2.27
CA GLU A 50 -10.92 -8.11 -2.16
C GLU A 50 -10.68 -7.72 -0.69
N ILE A 51 -11.60 -8.10 0.22
CA ILE A 51 -11.43 -7.90 1.66
C ILE A 51 -10.19 -8.66 2.19
N ALA A 52 -9.98 -9.90 1.76
CA ALA A 52 -8.80 -10.67 2.13
C ALA A 52 -7.50 -9.99 1.66
N LEU A 53 -7.48 -9.48 0.43
CA LEU A 53 -6.34 -8.75 -0.13
C LEU A 53 -6.04 -7.46 0.65
N TYR A 54 -7.06 -6.64 0.93
CA TYR A 54 -6.87 -5.41 1.72
C TYR A 54 -6.39 -5.70 3.13
N SER A 55 -6.93 -6.74 3.78
CA SER A 55 -6.51 -7.16 5.11
C SER A 55 -5.04 -7.60 5.10
N PHE A 56 -4.62 -8.35 4.08
CA PHE A 56 -3.22 -8.75 3.91
C PHE A 56 -2.27 -7.57 3.70
N ILE A 57 -2.67 -6.56 2.92
CA ILE A 57 -1.88 -5.33 2.72
C ILE A 57 -1.72 -4.58 4.05
N ILE A 58 -2.79 -4.43 4.83
CA ILE A 58 -2.73 -3.77 6.14
C ILE A 58 -1.77 -4.53 7.07
N LEU A 59 -1.86 -5.87 7.11
CA LEU A 59 -0.96 -6.71 7.91
C LEU A 59 0.50 -6.57 7.48
N LEU A 60 0.79 -6.45 6.19
CA LEU A 60 2.16 -6.21 5.74
C LEU A 60 2.66 -4.82 6.17
N LEU A 61 1.85 -3.77 6.00
CA LEU A 61 2.25 -2.43 6.39
C LEU A 61 2.46 -2.31 7.91
N SER A 62 1.52 -2.82 8.70
CA SER A 62 1.64 -2.82 10.16
C SER A 62 2.73 -3.77 10.65
N GLY A 63 2.85 -4.96 10.03
CA GLY A 63 3.89 -5.94 10.35
C GLY A 63 5.29 -5.41 10.07
N VAL A 64 5.52 -4.81 8.89
CA VAL A 64 6.80 -4.19 8.56
C VAL A 64 7.12 -3.06 9.53
N TYR A 65 6.14 -2.22 9.86
CA TYR A 65 6.33 -1.18 10.88
C TYR A 65 6.75 -1.79 12.22
N LEU A 66 6.01 -2.79 12.70
CA LEU A 66 6.33 -3.48 13.96
C LEU A 66 7.70 -4.14 13.91
N THR A 67 8.12 -4.77 12.81
CA THR A 67 9.45 -5.41 12.71
C THR A 67 10.62 -4.43 12.84
N LEU A 68 10.42 -3.14 12.56
CA LEU A 68 11.47 -2.13 12.77
C LEU A 68 11.64 -1.75 14.24
N PHE A 69 10.60 -1.92 15.07
CA PHE A 69 10.62 -1.60 16.51
C PHE A 69 10.63 -2.85 17.40
N PHE A 70 10.37 -4.01 16.81
CA PHE A 70 10.37 -5.29 17.48
C PHE A 70 11.80 -5.81 17.51
N ASP A 71 12.32 -5.95 18.73
CA ASP A 71 13.64 -6.52 19.00
C ASP A 71 13.42 -7.98 19.40
N PRO A 72 13.57 -8.96 18.47
CA PRO A 72 13.31 -10.37 18.73
C PRO A 72 14.42 -10.94 19.62
N SER A 73 14.38 -10.62 20.91
CA SER A 73 15.36 -11.03 21.89
C SER A 73 14.74 -12.05 22.84
N MET A 74 15.15 -13.32 22.70
CA MET A 74 14.89 -14.37 23.70
C MET A 74 15.83 -14.26 24.92
N GLU A 75 16.39 -13.07 25.16
CA GLU A 75 17.20 -12.76 26.35
C GLU A 75 16.27 -12.38 27.51
N GLU A 76 16.42 -13.04 28.65
CA GLU A 76 15.71 -12.71 29.89
C GLU A 76 16.21 -11.35 30.40
N VAL A 77 15.40 -10.30 30.27
CA VAL A 77 15.74 -8.97 30.77
C VAL A 77 14.76 -8.58 31.88
N ILE A 78 15.29 -8.15 33.03
CA ILE A 78 14.50 -7.62 34.14
C ILE A 78 13.77 -6.35 33.67
N TYR A 79 12.43 -6.37 33.74
CA TYR A 79 11.55 -5.29 33.28
C TYR A 79 11.78 -3.99 34.08
N ASN A 80 12.47 -3.00 33.47
CA ASN A 80 12.71 -1.66 34.01
C ASN A 80 11.84 -0.57 33.34
N GLY A 81 10.61 -0.94 32.92
CA GLY A 81 9.69 -0.05 32.20
C GLY A 81 8.77 0.82 33.09
N SER A 82 8.04 1.73 32.45
CA SER A 82 7.11 2.70 33.09
C SER A 82 5.84 2.08 33.68
N TYR A 83 5.55 0.80 33.41
CA TYR A 83 4.42 0.08 34.00
C TYR A 83 4.82 -0.53 35.34
N VAL A 84 4.37 0.10 36.42
CA VAL A 84 4.76 -0.23 37.80
C VAL A 84 4.26 -1.62 38.24
N ASN A 85 3.16 -2.12 37.68
CA ASN A 85 2.57 -3.44 38.04
C ASN A 85 3.28 -4.67 37.45
N LEU A 86 4.34 -4.46 36.65
CA LEU A 86 5.09 -5.53 35.99
C LEU A 86 6.60 -5.48 36.36
N GLN A 87 7.00 -4.58 37.28
CA GLN A 87 8.37 -4.52 37.79
C GLN A 87 8.68 -5.76 38.63
N GLY A 88 9.65 -6.57 38.19
CA GLY A 88 10.14 -7.75 38.94
C GLY A 88 9.63 -9.12 38.46
N VAL A 89 8.87 -9.19 37.37
CA VAL A 89 8.50 -10.48 36.74
C VAL A 89 9.47 -10.78 35.61
N GLU A 90 10.01 -12.00 35.56
CA GLU A 90 10.80 -12.49 34.41
C GLU A 90 9.90 -12.54 33.18
N MET A 91 10.23 -11.76 32.15
CA MET A 91 9.51 -11.75 30.88
C MET A 91 10.54 -11.96 29.79
N THR A 92 10.24 -12.86 28.87
CA THR A 92 10.97 -12.91 27.61
C THR A 92 10.63 -11.65 26.82
N ARG A 93 11.65 -10.97 26.27
CA ARG A 93 11.52 -9.77 25.43
C ARG A 93 11.05 -10.17 24.01
N ALA A 94 9.93 -10.88 23.96
CA ALA A 94 9.28 -11.39 22.74
C ALA A 94 7.94 -10.68 22.50
#